data_AF-A0A5E4I7E1-F1
#
_entry.id   AF-A0A5E4I7E1-F1
#
_cell.length_a   1.000
_cell.length_b   1.000
_cell.length_c   1.000
_cell.angle_alpha   90.00
_cell.angle_beta   90.00
_cell.angle_gamma   90.00
#
_symmetry.space_group_name_H-M   'P 1'
#
loop_
_entity.id
_entity.type
_entity.pdbx_description
1 polymer ?
#
loop_
_entity_poly.entity_id
_entity_poly.type
_entity_poly.pdbx_seq_one_letter_code
_entity_poly.pdbx_strand_id
1 'polypeptide(L)'
;MKTVGYLEGTDPEFLTKLVCMGYRTLPIGNDIDNHGKNIAFISIADKVDLIVGYLHKVSPLPTMTKSLKEFLTPGIIHHIPILLLTPTETVSNAKKIVAEATTSPYIKVIDYKNLMDESKKILK
;
A
#
# COMPACT_ATOMS: atom_id res chain seq x y z
N MET A 1 2.64 -15.55 -11.78
CA MET A 1 1.41 -15.11 -11.11
C MET A 1 1.77 -13.98 -10.15
N LYS A 2 1.29 -12.76 -10.43
CA LYS A 2 1.63 -11.57 -9.62
C LYS A 2 0.94 -11.61 -8.24
N THR A 3 1.54 -10.98 -7.24
CA THR A 3 1.08 -10.94 -5.85
C THR A 3 0.79 -9.49 -5.44
N VAL A 4 -0.40 -9.25 -4.89
CA VAL A 4 -0.80 -7.97 -4.32
C VAL A 4 -0.77 -8.07 -2.80
N GLY A 5 0.16 -7.33 -2.20
CA GLY A 5 0.18 -7.07 -0.77
C GLY A 5 -0.93 -6.09 -0.38
N TYR A 6 -1.68 -6.36 0.68
CA TYR A 6 -2.74 -5.46 1.14
C TYR A 6 -2.69 -5.22 2.65
N LEU A 7 -2.85 -3.97 3.05
CA LEU A 7 -3.04 -3.61 4.47
C LEU A 7 -4.50 -3.85 4.88
N GLU A 8 -4.72 -4.08 6.17
CA GLU A 8 -6.07 -4.26 6.74
C GLU A 8 -7.00 -3.09 6.38
N GLY A 9 -8.30 -3.36 6.27
CA GLY A 9 -9.30 -2.38 5.83
C GLY A 9 -9.39 -2.18 4.31
N THR A 10 -8.53 -2.84 3.51
CA THR A 10 -8.68 -2.87 2.05
C THR A 10 -10.01 -3.51 1.65
N ASP A 11 -10.69 -2.94 0.66
CA ASP A 11 -12.01 -3.38 0.19
C ASP A 11 -12.03 -4.89 -0.15
N PRO A 12 -12.88 -5.69 0.52
CA PRO A 12 -12.97 -7.13 0.28
C PRO A 12 -13.46 -7.48 -1.13
N GLU A 13 -14.27 -6.64 -1.78
CA GLU A 13 -14.70 -6.87 -3.15
C GLU A 13 -13.53 -6.73 -4.13
N PHE A 14 -12.67 -5.72 -3.92
CA PHE A 14 -11.43 -5.57 -4.68
C PHE A 14 -10.52 -6.79 -4.53
N LEU A 15 -10.30 -7.27 -3.29
CA LEU A 15 -9.46 -8.44 -3.01
C LEU A 15 -10.03 -9.70 -3.67
N THR A 16 -11.35 -9.89 -3.60
CA THR A 16 -12.03 -11.03 -4.24
C THR A 16 -11.85 -10.99 -5.76
N LYS A 17 -12.04 -9.83 -6.39
CA LYS A 17 -11.82 -9.65 -7.84
C LYS A 17 -10.40 -9.99 -8.25
N LEU A 18 -9.38 -9.59 -7.48
CA LEU A 18 -7.98 -9.93 -7.77
C LEU A 18 -7.77 -11.45 -7.84
N VAL A 19 -8.31 -12.19 -6.87
CA VAL A 19 -8.22 -13.64 -6.83
C VAL A 19 -8.93 -14.27 -8.03
N CYS A 20 -10.15 -13.82 -8.35
CA CYS A 20 -10.88 -14.28 -9.53
C CYS A 20 -10.16 -13.98 -10.86
N MET A 21 -9.33 -12.94 -10.90
CA MET A 21 -8.49 -12.60 -12.06
C MET A 21 -7.16 -13.37 -12.11
N GLY A 22 -6.90 -14.28 -11.16
CA GLY A 22 -5.68 -15.08 -11.10
C GLY A 22 -4.49 -14.38 -10.44
N TYR A 23 -4.72 -13.35 -9.63
CA TYR A 23 -3.68 -12.75 -8.79
C TYR A 23 -3.67 -13.37 -7.40
N ARG A 24 -2.50 -13.38 -6.74
CA ARG A 24 -2.39 -13.71 -5.32
C ARG A 24 -2.60 -12.47 -4.47
N THR A 25 -3.16 -12.65 -3.28
CA THR A 25 -3.21 -11.62 -2.26
C THR A 25 -2.35 -12.04 -1.06
N LEU A 26 -1.64 -11.08 -0.46
CA LEU A 26 -0.81 -11.28 0.73
C LEU A 26 -1.22 -10.24 1.79
N PRO A 27 -1.73 -10.65 2.96
CA PRO A 27 -1.98 -9.70 4.04
C PRO A 27 -0.66 -9.11 4.55
N ILE A 28 -0.63 -7.78 4.69
CA ILE A 28 0.49 -7.01 5.19
C ILE A 28 0.05 -6.25 6.46
N GLY A 29 0.94 -6.22 7.45
CA GLY A 29 0.70 -5.59 8.75
C GLY A 29 1.56 -4.37 8.99
N ASN A 30 1.14 -3.52 9.93
CA ASN A 30 1.78 -2.25 10.25
C ASN A 30 2.33 -2.16 11.69
N ASP A 31 2.70 -3.30 12.29
CA ASP A 31 3.11 -3.45 13.70
C ASP A 31 1.98 -3.32 14.75
N ILE A 32 0.87 -2.63 14.44
CA ILE A 32 -0.19 -2.35 15.42
C ILE A 32 -1.34 -3.35 15.31
N ASP A 33 -1.82 -3.57 14.09
CA ASP A 33 -2.99 -4.43 13.85
C ASP A 33 -2.66 -5.93 13.85
N ASN A 34 -1.38 -6.29 14.01
CA ASN A 34 -0.84 -7.65 14.04
C ASN A 34 -1.39 -8.56 12.91
N HIS A 35 -1.66 -7.97 11.75
CA HIS A 35 -2.30 -8.64 10.63
C HIS A 35 -1.28 -8.96 9.52
N GLY A 36 -1.05 -10.25 9.22
CA GLY A 36 -0.19 -10.65 8.09
C GLY A 36 1.30 -10.35 8.27
N LYS A 37 2.04 -10.30 7.14
CA LYS A 37 3.49 -10.06 7.18
C LYS A 37 3.77 -8.58 7.40
N ASN A 38 4.62 -8.26 8.35
CA ASN A 38 5.01 -6.88 8.63
C ASN A 38 5.58 -6.17 7.39
N ILE A 39 5.05 -4.99 7.08
CA ILE A 39 5.48 -4.18 5.94
C ILE A 39 6.97 -3.85 5.97
N ALA A 40 7.57 -3.65 7.16
CA ALA A 40 9.01 -3.39 7.28
C ALA A 40 9.88 -4.60 6.92
N PHE A 41 9.32 -5.80 6.85
CA PHE A 41 10.03 -7.03 6.49
C PHE A 41 9.66 -7.54 5.09
N ILE A 42 8.94 -6.74 4.29
CA ILE A 42 8.70 -7.05 2.88
C ILE A 42 10.00 -6.87 2.11
N SER A 43 10.36 -7.90 1.37
CA SER A 43 11.60 -8.00 0.59
C SER A 43 11.31 -8.52 -0.82
N ILE A 44 12.33 -8.49 -1.67
CA ILE A 44 12.25 -9.09 -3.02
C ILE A 44 11.92 -10.60 -2.99
N ALA A 45 12.25 -11.31 -1.91
CA ALA A 45 11.98 -12.74 -1.79
C ALA A 45 10.48 -13.05 -1.65
N ASP A 46 9.70 -12.07 -1.17
CA ASP A 46 8.25 -12.20 -1.02
C ASP A 46 7.50 -12.15 -2.35
N LYS A 47 8.17 -11.70 -3.43
CA LYS A 47 7.60 -11.59 -4.78
C LYS A 47 6.26 -10.83 -4.77
N VAL A 48 6.23 -9.70 -4.07
CA VAL A 48 5.12 -8.75 -4.04
C VAL A 48 5.31 -7.77 -5.19
N ASP A 49 4.32 -7.70 -6.07
CA ASP A 49 4.34 -6.87 -7.29
C ASP A 49 3.64 -5.53 -7.08
N LEU A 50 2.81 -5.41 -6.04
CA LEU A 50 2.05 -4.21 -5.70
C LEU A 50 1.66 -4.26 -4.22
N ILE A 51 1.77 -3.15 -3.50
CA ILE A 51 1.19 -2.98 -2.16
C ILE A 51 0.04 -1.98 -2.24
N VAL A 52 -1.09 -2.27 -1.59
CA VAL A 52 -2.23 -1.36 -1.49
C VAL A 52 -2.67 -1.19 -0.03
N GLY A 53 -3.19 -0.02 0.30
CA GLY A 53 -3.82 0.20 1.60
C GLY A 53 -4.17 1.65 1.84
N TYR A 54 -5.06 1.90 2.78
CA TYR A 54 -5.44 3.26 3.13
C TYR A 54 -4.30 4.01 3.82
N LEU A 55 -4.16 5.31 3.53
CA LEU A 55 -3.09 6.15 4.08
C LEU A 55 -3.00 6.06 5.61
N HIS A 56 -4.13 5.96 6.31
CA HIS A 56 -4.16 5.87 7.78
C HIS A 56 -3.43 4.63 8.32
N LYS A 57 -3.26 3.56 7.53
CA LYS A 57 -2.54 2.35 7.94
C LYS A 57 -1.02 2.53 7.99
N VAL A 58 -0.50 3.54 7.33
CA VAL A 58 0.92 3.90 7.34
C VAL A 58 1.17 5.26 8.00
N SER A 59 0.14 5.83 8.62
CA SER A 59 0.25 7.06 9.39
C SER A 59 0.77 6.73 10.80
N PRO A 60 1.91 7.28 11.22
CA PRO A 60 2.46 7.00 12.54
C PRO A 60 1.57 7.59 13.64
N LEU A 61 1.43 6.85 14.74
CA LEU A 61 0.80 7.37 15.96
C LEU A 61 1.82 8.25 16.71
N PRO A 62 1.37 9.26 17.50
CA PRO A 62 2.27 10.10 18.28
C PRO A 62 3.20 9.34 19.25
N THR A 63 2.78 8.16 19.66
CA THR A 63 3.52 7.27 20.57
C THR A 63 4.54 6.38 19.86
N MET A 64 4.60 6.39 18.53
CA MET A 64 5.53 5.60 17.75
C MET A 64 6.78 6.38 17.39
N THR A 65 7.92 5.71 17.41
CA THR A 65 9.18 6.22 16.86
C THR A 65 9.24 6.15 15.34
N LYS A 66 8.43 5.27 14.74
CA LYS A 66 8.39 5.01 13.30
C LYS A 66 7.74 6.17 12.55
N SER A 67 8.36 6.60 11.47
CA SER A 67 7.86 7.64 10.56
C SER A 67 7.02 7.04 9.41
N LEU A 68 6.23 7.88 8.74
CA LEU A 68 5.54 7.49 7.50
C LEU A 68 6.53 6.93 6.46
N LYS A 69 7.71 7.54 6.32
CA LYS A 69 8.74 7.09 5.38
C LYS A 69 9.18 5.65 5.65
N GLU A 70 9.30 5.25 6.91
CA GLU A 70 9.70 3.90 7.29
C GLU A 70 8.67 2.84 6.91
N PHE A 71 7.37 3.15 6.95
CA PHE A 71 6.33 2.27 6.44
C PHE A 71 6.41 2.11 4.91
N LEU A 72 6.89 3.13 4.20
CA LEU A 72 6.99 3.15 2.75
C LEU A 72 8.31 2.59 2.22
N THR A 73 9.20 2.13 3.11
CA THR A 73 10.52 1.58 2.78
C THR A 73 10.49 0.51 1.69
N PRO A 74 9.55 -0.45 1.65
CA PRO A 74 9.52 -1.45 0.59
C PRO A 74 9.41 -0.82 -0.81
N GLY A 75 8.62 0.24 -0.96
CA GLY A 75 8.51 0.94 -2.25
C GLY A 75 9.71 1.82 -2.57
N ILE A 76 10.41 2.32 -1.55
CA ILE A 76 11.62 3.15 -1.72
C ILE A 76 12.84 2.27 -2.08
N ILE A 77 13.07 1.18 -1.35
CA ILE A 77 14.27 0.34 -1.49
C ILE A 77 14.09 -0.75 -2.53
N HIS A 78 12.95 -1.43 -2.53
CA HIS A 78 12.71 -2.58 -3.42
C HIS A 78 11.93 -2.22 -4.68
N HIS A 79 11.62 -0.93 -4.88
CA HIS A 79 10.89 -0.44 -6.05
C HIS A 79 9.53 -1.13 -6.24
N ILE A 80 8.92 -1.57 -5.14
CA ILE A 80 7.59 -2.18 -5.15
C ILE A 80 6.56 -1.03 -5.20
N PRO A 81 5.71 -0.93 -6.22
CA PRO A 81 4.67 0.09 -6.27
C PRO A 81 3.77 0.03 -5.03
N ILE A 82 3.51 1.17 -4.40
CA ILE A 82 2.59 1.32 -3.28
C ILE A 82 1.48 2.30 -3.66
N LEU A 83 0.23 1.82 -3.64
CA LEU A 83 -0.96 2.65 -3.80
C LEU A 83 -1.56 2.96 -2.43
N LEU A 84 -1.44 4.24 -2.02
CA LEU A 84 -2.05 4.76 -0.79
C LEU A 84 -3.43 5.31 -1.10
N LEU A 85 -4.44 4.73 -0.46
CA LEU A 85 -5.85 5.03 -0.71
C LEU A 85 -6.35 6.13 0.22
N THR A 86 -7.15 7.03 -0.33
CA THR A 86 -7.82 8.10 0.40
C THR A 86 -9.14 8.47 -0.27
N PRO A 87 -10.10 9.08 0.44
CA PRO A 87 -11.30 9.63 -0.19
C PRO A 87 -11.02 10.70 -1.24
N THR A 88 -11.93 10.83 -2.21
CA THR A 88 -11.85 11.80 -3.32
C THR A 88 -11.53 13.22 -2.84
N GLU A 89 -12.18 13.63 -1.75
CA GLU A 89 -12.15 14.98 -1.20
C GLU A 89 -10.79 15.32 -0.56
N THR A 90 -10.04 14.30 -0.12
CA THR A 90 -8.81 14.47 0.65
C THR A 90 -7.55 14.10 -0.13
N VAL A 91 -7.67 13.71 -1.41
CA VAL A 91 -6.53 13.33 -2.27
C VAL A 91 -5.44 14.41 -2.30
N SER A 92 -5.81 15.68 -2.40
CA SER A 92 -4.84 16.79 -2.45
C SER A 92 -4.03 16.89 -1.15
N ASN A 93 -4.69 16.78 0.00
CA ASN A 93 -4.03 16.85 1.32
C ASN A 93 -3.17 15.60 1.57
N ALA A 94 -3.69 14.42 1.26
CA ALA A 94 -2.95 13.17 1.36
C ALA A 94 -1.67 13.19 0.53
N LYS A 95 -1.70 13.77 -0.68
CA LYS A 95 -0.51 13.95 -1.53
C LYS A 95 0.54 14.85 -0.87
N LYS A 96 0.14 15.93 -0.20
CA LYS A 96 1.08 16.82 0.53
C LYS A 96 1.78 16.07 1.67
N ILE A 97 1.01 15.36 2.49
CA ILE A 97 1.52 14.55 3.61
C ILE A 97 2.55 13.52 3.11
N VAL A 98 2.25 12.82 2.02
CA VAL A 98 3.18 11.82 1.45
C VAL A 98 4.40 12.49 0.83
N ALA A 99 4.24 13.64 0.15
CA ALA A 99 5.35 14.38 -0.45
C ALA A 99 6.34 14.93 0.59
N GLU A 100 5.87 15.30 1.78
CA GLU A 100 6.73 15.67 2.91
C GLU A 100 7.58 14.50 3.41
N ALA A 101 7.07 13.27 3.31
CA ALA A 101 7.79 12.07 3.75
C ALA A 101 8.70 11.47 2.68
N THR A 102 8.33 11.53 1.39
CA THR A 102 9.08 10.90 0.29
C THR A 102 8.73 11.49 -1.07
N THR A 103 9.72 11.49 -1.97
CA THR A 103 9.59 11.85 -3.39
C THR A 103 9.70 10.62 -4.31
N SER A 104 9.67 9.41 -3.74
CA SER A 104 9.81 8.17 -4.52
C SER A 104 8.69 8.02 -5.57
N PRO A 105 9.03 7.73 -6.84
CA PRO A 105 8.04 7.54 -7.90
C PRO A 105 7.20 6.26 -7.72
N TYR A 106 7.62 5.35 -6.84
CA TYR A 106 6.92 4.10 -6.55
C TYR A 106 5.76 4.28 -5.56
N ILE A 107 5.63 5.45 -4.93
CA ILE A 107 4.55 5.74 -3.99
C ILE A 107 3.52 6.65 -4.66
N LYS A 108 2.28 6.20 -4.76
CA LYS A 108 1.20 6.97 -5.38
C LYS A 108 -0.01 7.04 -4.47
N VAL A 109 -0.47 8.27 -4.20
CA VAL A 109 -1.74 8.53 -3.53
C VAL A 109 -2.85 8.60 -4.57
N ILE A 110 -3.89 7.79 -4.38
CA ILE A 110 -5.05 7.71 -5.27
C ILE A 110 -6.37 7.76 -4.50
N ASP A 111 -7.42 8.19 -5.19
CA ASP A 111 -8.80 7.95 -4.75
C ASP A 111 -9.07 6.44 -4.71
N TYR A 112 -9.69 5.95 -3.62
CA TYR A 112 -10.06 4.55 -3.49
C TYR A 112 -10.93 4.05 -4.65
N LYS A 113 -11.73 4.92 -5.29
CA LYS A 113 -12.55 4.59 -6.46
C LYS A 113 -11.72 4.14 -7.67
N ASN A 114 -10.47 4.58 -7.76
CA ASN A 114 -9.56 4.26 -8.86
C ASN A 114 -8.66 3.05 -8.58
N LEU A 115 -8.81 2.40 -7.41
CA LEU A 115 -7.93 1.32 -6.96
C LEU A 115 -7.80 0.18 -7.99
N MET A 116 -8.92 -0.29 -8.54
CA MET A 116 -8.91 -1.41 -9.49
C MET A 116 -8.18 -1.05 -10.79
N ASP A 117 -8.45 0.12 -11.35
CA ASP A 117 -7.88 0.54 -12.63
C ASP A 117 -6.38 0.82 -12.51
N GLU A 118 -5.97 1.45 -11.43
CA GLU A 118 -4.55 1.71 -11.14
C GLU A 118 -3.78 0.41 -10.86
N SER A 119 -4.39 -0.52 -10.11
CA SER A 119 -3.79 -1.84 -9.87
C SER A 119 -3.59 -2.61 -11.17
N LYS A 120 -4.57 -2.61 -12.09
CA LYS A 120 -4.44 -3.27 -13.39
C LYS A 120 -3.35 -2.66 -14.26
N LYS A 121 -3.12 -1.35 -14.23
CA LYS A 121 -2.03 -0.70 -14.98
C LYS A 121 -0.66 -1.20 -14.53
N ILE A 122 -0.50 -1.44 -13.24
CA ILE A 122 0.75 -1.93 -12.63
C ILE A 122 0.92 -3.44 -12.81
N LEU A 123 -0.19 -4.19 -12.73
CA LEU A 123 -0.19 -5.65 -12.78
C LEU A 123 -0.23 -6.23 -14.20
N LYS A 124 -0.42 -5.42 -15.24
CA LYS A 124 -0.16 -5.83 -16.64
C LYS A 124 1.33 -6.09 -16.86
#